data_AF-A0A8T7GUU3-F1
#
_entry.id   AF-A0A8T7GUU3-F1
#
_cell.length_a   1.000
_cell.length_b   1.000
_cell.length_c   1.000
_cell.angle_alpha   90.00
_cell.angle_beta   90.00
_cell.angle_gamma   90.00
#
_symmetry.space_group_name_H-M   'P 1'
#
loop_
_entity.id
_entity.type
_entity.pdbx_description
1 polymer ?
#
loop_
_entity_poly.entity_id
_entity_poly.type
_entity_poly.pdbx_seq_one_letter_code
_entity_poly.pdbx_strand_id
1 'polypeptide(L)'
;LQAARYYLLHGDVEKAKSWGLNRAIFYAWAKYYGPARRPRRPSRLIGRRLPEGTEARWVTVGGEKAQVSPNGWFMMGGVEQRPEDFDRYVARRFEEAGIDFKEAWKAALEYLKKFPKTVLTDPQRFYKEVYEPVRDRFVERVLRRKPEKKTMGLDKWLGKR
;
A
#
# COMPACT_ATOMS: atom_id res chain seq x y z
N LEU A 1 0.81 2.93 -1.03
CA LEU A 1 0.73 2.07 -2.24
C LEU A 1 -0.14 0.83 -2.03
N GLN A 2 0.13 -0.05 -1.05
CA GLN A 2 -0.69 -1.27 -0.84
C GLN A 2 -2.18 -0.98 -0.55
N ALA A 3 -2.49 0.04 0.27
CA ALA A 3 -3.87 0.49 0.46
C ALA A 3 -4.51 0.97 -0.86
N ALA A 4 -3.84 1.87 -1.59
CA ALA A 4 -4.32 2.36 -2.87
C ALA A 4 -4.53 1.23 -3.91
N ARG A 5 -3.66 0.21 -3.92
CA ARG A 5 -3.81 -1.00 -4.74
C ARG A 5 -5.09 -1.75 -4.41
N TYR A 6 -5.36 -1.97 -3.11
CA TYR A 6 -6.61 -2.59 -2.68
C TYR A 6 -7.82 -1.81 -3.16
N TYR A 7 -7.82 -0.50 -2.94
CA TYR A 7 -8.93 0.37 -3.33
C TYR A 7 -9.20 0.31 -4.84
N LEU A 8 -8.16 0.29 -5.68
CA LEU A 8 -8.34 0.15 -7.14
C LEU A 8 -8.92 -1.20 -7.55
N LEU A 9 -8.64 -2.27 -6.79
CA LEU A 9 -9.13 -3.61 -7.10
C LEU A 9 -10.53 -3.90 -6.55
N HIS A 10 -10.92 -3.23 -5.46
CA HIS A 10 -12.11 -3.61 -4.67
C HIS A 10 -13.07 -2.45 -4.36
N GLY A 11 -12.65 -1.19 -4.50
CA GLY A 11 -13.51 -0.01 -4.30
C GLY A 11 -13.80 0.40 -2.84
N ASP A 12 -13.31 -0.36 -1.85
CA ASP A 12 -13.56 -0.09 -0.43
C ASP A 12 -12.37 0.61 0.24
N VAL A 13 -12.56 1.86 0.66
CA VAL A 13 -11.51 2.72 1.25
C VAL A 13 -11.14 2.26 2.66
N GLU A 14 -12.10 1.83 3.47
CA GLU A 14 -11.85 1.43 4.85
C GLU A 14 -11.07 0.12 4.88
N LYS A 15 -11.50 -0.86 4.08
CA LYS A 15 -10.75 -2.11 3.89
C LYS A 15 -9.40 -1.87 3.26
N ALA A 16 -9.27 -0.89 2.35
CA ALA A 16 -7.99 -0.51 1.79
C ALA A 16 -7.00 -0.02 2.86
N LYS A 17 -7.46 0.85 3.78
CA LYS A 17 -6.65 1.34 4.90
C LYS A 17 -6.22 0.18 5.82
N SER A 18 -7.18 -0.66 6.21
CA SER A 18 -6.94 -1.87 7.01
C SER A 18 -5.91 -2.81 6.37
N TRP A 19 -6.08 -3.12 5.07
CA TRP A 19 -5.17 -3.94 4.28
C TRP A 19 -3.77 -3.34 4.19
N GLY A 20 -3.69 -2.04 3.86
CA GLY A 20 -2.42 -1.35 3.69
C GLY A 20 -1.57 -1.35 4.96
N LEU A 21 -2.18 -1.13 6.12
CA LEU A 21 -1.49 -1.21 7.40
C LEU A 21 -1.05 -2.66 7.70
N ASN A 22 -1.93 -3.64 7.48
CA ASN A 22 -1.60 -5.05 7.68
C ASN A 22 -0.39 -5.48 6.84
N ARG A 23 -0.33 -5.10 5.55
CA ARG A 23 0.81 -5.38 4.67
C ARG A 23 2.08 -4.66 5.09
N ALA A 24 1.99 -3.41 5.55
CA ALA A 24 3.14 -2.67 6.04
C ALA A 24 3.78 -3.39 7.25
N ILE A 25 2.96 -3.87 8.20
CA ILE A 25 3.42 -4.65 9.35
C ILE A 25 4.02 -5.98 8.89
N PHE A 26 3.35 -6.70 7.99
CA PHE A 26 3.81 -7.98 7.46
C PHE A 26 5.20 -7.87 6.84
N TYR A 27 5.41 -6.91 5.93
CA TYR A 27 6.69 -6.76 5.24
C TYR A 27 7.79 -6.21 6.14
N ALA A 28 7.45 -5.35 7.11
CA ALA A 28 8.39 -4.95 8.14
C ALA A 28 8.87 -6.19 8.91
N TRP A 29 7.95 -7.04 9.37
CA TRP A 29 8.28 -8.30 10.03
C TRP A 29 9.12 -9.21 9.10
N ALA A 30 8.68 -9.49 7.87
CA ALA A 30 9.40 -10.37 6.94
C ALA A 30 10.86 -9.90 6.68
N LYS A 31 11.10 -8.59 6.64
CA LYS A 31 12.44 -8.00 6.52
C LYS A 31 13.35 -8.30 7.72
N TYR A 32 12.80 -8.34 8.93
CA TYR A 32 13.58 -8.57 10.17
C TYR A 32 13.71 -10.05 10.53
N TYR A 33 12.74 -10.88 10.16
CA TYR A 33 12.62 -12.29 10.58
C TYR A 33 12.85 -13.30 9.44
N GLY A 34 13.36 -12.85 8.29
CA GLY A 34 13.82 -13.74 7.22
C GLY A 34 14.94 -14.69 7.68
N PRO A 35 15.27 -15.72 6.88
CA PRO A 35 16.05 -16.91 7.30
C PRO A 35 17.40 -16.65 7.98
N ALA A 36 17.97 -15.45 7.85
CA ALA A 36 19.30 -15.10 8.33
C ALA A 36 19.35 -14.39 9.70
N ARG A 37 18.22 -14.14 10.39
CA ARG A 37 18.22 -13.33 11.63
C ARG A 37 17.39 -13.96 12.76
N ARG A 38 18.00 -14.04 13.96
CA ARG A 38 17.33 -14.54 15.18
C ARG A 38 16.07 -13.72 15.47
N PRO A 39 14.92 -14.36 15.74
CA PRO A 39 13.71 -13.63 16.08
C PRO A 39 13.88 -12.88 17.41
N ARG A 40 13.90 -11.55 17.39
CA ARG A 40 13.59 -10.77 18.60
C ARG A 40 12.09 -10.89 18.88
N ARG A 41 11.58 -10.79 20.11
CA ARG A 41 10.11 -10.71 20.29
C ARG A 41 9.60 -9.47 19.52
N PRO A 42 8.60 -9.59 18.64
CA PRO A 42 8.06 -8.42 17.96
C PRO A 42 7.54 -7.45 19.03
N SER A 43 7.81 -6.16 18.85
CA SER A 43 7.12 -5.11 19.60
C SER A 43 5.61 -5.28 19.42
N ARG A 44 4.82 -4.79 20.38
CA ARG A 44 3.34 -4.86 20.32
C ARG A 44 2.87 -4.46 18.92
N LEU A 45 2.17 -5.37 18.24
CA LEU A 45 1.59 -5.12 16.92
C LEU A 45 0.65 -3.93 17.01
N ILE A 46 0.65 -3.11 15.96
CA ILE A 46 -0.20 -1.93 15.87
C ILE A 46 -1.64 -2.38 15.62
N GLY A 47 -2.57 -1.86 16.44
CA GLY A 47 -4.00 -2.03 16.28
C GLY A 47 -4.70 -2.50 17.55
N ARG A 48 -5.92 -3.04 17.39
CA ARG A 48 -6.75 -3.52 18.50
C ARG A 48 -6.51 -5.00 18.76
N ARG A 49 -6.06 -5.35 19.97
CA ARG A 49 -5.93 -6.76 20.40
C ARG A 49 -7.33 -7.37 20.58
N LEU A 50 -7.55 -8.52 19.97
CA LEU A 50 -8.75 -9.33 20.16
C LEU A 50 -8.53 -10.36 21.28
N PRO A 51 -9.60 -10.83 21.92
CA PRO A 51 -9.56 -11.97 22.84
C PRO A 51 -8.91 -13.19 22.19
N GLU A 52 -8.21 -13.99 23.00
CA GLU A 52 -7.67 -15.27 22.56
C GLU A 52 -8.80 -16.20 22.12
N GLY A 53 -8.57 -17.01 21.09
CA GLY A 53 -9.61 -17.87 20.50
C GLY A 53 -10.58 -17.16 19.55
N THR A 54 -10.41 -15.86 19.28
CA THR A 54 -11.23 -15.18 18.26
C THR A 54 -11.04 -15.84 16.89
N GLU A 55 -12.13 -16.31 16.30
CA GLU A 55 -12.12 -16.91 14.97
C GLU A 55 -11.70 -15.89 13.90
N ALA A 56 -10.80 -16.29 13.01
CA ALA A 56 -10.35 -15.47 11.91
C ALA A 56 -10.50 -16.22 10.59
N ARG A 57 -11.04 -15.54 9.58
CA ARG A 57 -11.17 -16.11 8.23
C ARG A 57 -9.94 -15.78 7.41
N TRP A 58 -9.47 -16.76 6.63
CA TRP A 58 -8.40 -16.53 5.65
C TRP A 58 -8.99 -16.06 4.33
N VAL A 59 -8.45 -14.99 3.78
CA VAL A 59 -8.84 -14.44 2.47
C VAL A 59 -7.60 -14.23 1.61
N THR A 60 -7.78 -14.26 0.29
CA THR A 60 -6.75 -13.92 -0.69
C THR A 60 -7.09 -12.59 -1.34
N VAL A 61 -6.16 -11.63 -1.29
CA VAL A 61 -6.33 -10.27 -1.80
C VAL A 61 -5.09 -9.93 -2.62
N GLY A 62 -5.27 -9.62 -3.90
CA GLY A 62 -4.15 -9.32 -4.81
C GLY A 62 -3.07 -10.41 -4.82
N GLY A 63 -3.47 -11.68 -4.75
CA GLY A 63 -2.57 -12.84 -4.71
C GLY A 63 -1.92 -13.12 -3.35
N GLU A 64 -2.21 -12.33 -2.30
CA GLU A 64 -1.64 -12.50 -0.96
C GLU A 64 -2.69 -12.98 0.04
N LYS A 65 -2.31 -13.91 0.93
CA LYS A 65 -3.20 -14.38 2.01
C LYS A 65 -3.11 -13.47 3.24
N ALA A 66 -4.26 -13.24 3.88
CA ALA A 66 -4.35 -12.58 5.18
C ALA A 66 -5.54 -13.08 6.00
N GLN A 67 -5.47 -12.85 7.30
CA GLN A 67 -6.58 -13.08 8.22
C GLN A 67 -7.48 -11.85 8.27
N VAL A 68 -8.79 -12.09 8.38
CA VAL A 68 -9.81 -11.09 8.62
C VAL A 68 -10.59 -11.50 9.86
N SER A 69 -10.78 -10.55 10.78
CA SER A 69 -11.53 -10.77 12.01
C SER A 69 -13.04 -10.84 11.77
N PRO A 70 -13.85 -11.22 12.79
CA PRO A 70 -15.31 -11.18 12.70
C PRO A 70 -15.85 -9.77 12.46
N ASN A 71 -15.13 -8.74 12.91
CA ASN A 71 -15.47 -7.33 12.65
C ASN A 71 -15.14 -6.90 11.21
N GLY A 72 -14.59 -7.81 10.40
CA GLY A 72 -14.27 -7.57 9.01
C GLY A 72 -12.92 -6.90 8.76
N TRP A 73 -12.15 -6.56 9.80
CA TRP A 73 -10.85 -5.92 9.61
C TRP A 73 -9.74 -6.92 9.37
N PHE A 74 -8.74 -6.54 8.55
CA PHE A 74 -7.53 -7.35 8.43
C PHE A 74 -6.81 -7.41 9.77
N MET A 75 -6.28 -8.58 10.08
CA MET A 75 -5.62 -8.82 11.35
C MET A 75 -4.34 -9.63 11.18
N MET A 76 -3.50 -9.56 12.19
CA MET A 76 -2.27 -10.35 12.29
C MET A 76 -1.99 -10.65 13.76
N GLY A 77 -1.71 -11.91 14.07
CA GLY A 77 -1.33 -12.32 15.42
C GLY A 77 -2.34 -11.92 16.51
N GLY A 78 -3.64 -11.96 16.21
CA GLY A 78 -4.70 -11.57 17.15
C GLY A 78 -4.92 -10.06 17.28
N VAL A 79 -4.31 -9.23 16.45
CA VAL A 79 -4.48 -7.76 16.46
C VAL A 79 -5.14 -7.31 15.17
N GLU A 80 -6.27 -6.61 15.27
CA GLU A 80 -6.96 -5.96 14.15
C GLU A 80 -6.27 -4.66 13.75
N GLN A 81 -6.06 -4.47 12.45
CA GLN A 81 -5.57 -3.22 11.86
C GLN A 81 -6.77 -2.44 11.33
N ARG A 82 -7.31 -1.51 12.10
CA ARG A 82 -8.51 -0.75 11.71
C ARG A 82 -8.15 0.44 10.82
N PRO A 83 -9.11 1.02 10.08
CA PRO A 83 -8.89 2.22 9.28
C PRO A 83 -8.33 3.39 10.10
N GLU A 84 -8.76 3.56 11.35
CA GLU A 84 -8.28 4.64 12.22
C GLU A 84 -6.83 4.43 12.65
N ASP A 85 -6.40 3.18 12.77
CA ASP A 85 -5.00 2.85 13.05
C ASP A 85 -4.12 3.22 11.84
N PHE A 86 -4.61 2.99 10.62
CA PHE A 86 -3.92 3.45 9.41
C PHE A 86 -3.80 4.99 9.40
N ASP A 87 -4.88 5.71 9.72
CA ASP A 87 -4.84 7.17 9.74
C ASP A 87 -3.85 7.69 10.79
N ARG A 88 -3.83 7.07 11.98
CA ARG A 88 -2.93 7.43 13.08
C ARG A 88 -1.45 7.20 12.76
N TYR A 89 -1.11 6.09 12.11
CA TYR A 89 0.28 5.67 11.93
C TYR A 89 0.86 5.92 10.53
N VAL A 90 0.00 6.09 9.53
CA VAL A 90 0.40 6.30 8.13
C VAL A 90 0.00 7.71 7.69
N ALA A 91 -1.30 8.05 7.68
CA ALA A 91 -1.74 9.33 7.15
C ALA A 91 -1.13 10.50 7.92
N ARG A 92 -1.13 10.42 9.25
CA ARG A 92 -0.55 11.44 10.13
C ARG A 92 0.94 11.72 9.83
N ARG A 93 1.70 10.73 9.36
CA ARG A 93 3.12 10.92 9.01
C ARG A 93 3.32 11.76 7.75
N PHE A 94 2.36 11.75 6.82
CA PHE A 94 2.36 12.65 5.68
C PHE A 94 2.06 14.08 6.14
N GLU A 95 1.03 14.24 6.97
CA GLU A 95 0.65 15.54 7.53
C GLU A 95 1.78 16.16 8.36
N GLU A 96 2.41 15.38 9.25
CA GLU A 96 3.59 15.78 10.03
C GLU A 96 4.78 16.19 9.14
N ALA A 97 4.87 15.65 7.92
CA ALA A 97 5.88 16.00 6.93
C ALA A 97 5.47 17.18 6.02
N GLY A 98 4.33 17.84 6.30
CA GLY A 98 3.80 18.95 5.51
C GLY A 98 3.22 18.54 4.16
N ILE A 99 2.77 17.28 4.02
CA ILE A 99 2.17 16.74 2.80
C ILE A 99 0.71 16.39 3.10
N ASP A 100 -0.24 17.03 2.41
CA ASP A 100 -1.66 16.69 2.53
C ASP A 100 -1.86 15.21 2.12
N PHE A 101 -2.41 14.43 3.05
CA PHE A 101 -2.60 13.01 2.83
C PHE A 101 -3.59 12.70 1.71
N LYS A 102 -4.60 13.55 1.47
CA LYS A 102 -5.53 13.40 0.34
C LYS A 102 -4.79 13.56 -0.99
N GLU A 103 -3.86 14.50 -1.08
CA GLU A 103 -3.01 14.65 -2.26
C GLU A 103 -2.10 13.43 -2.43
N ALA A 104 -1.48 12.96 -1.35
CA ALA A 104 -0.64 11.77 -1.39
C ALA A 104 -1.42 10.51 -1.80
N TRP A 105 -2.66 10.37 -1.31
CA TRP A 105 -3.58 9.30 -1.69
C TRP A 105 -3.94 9.36 -3.17
N LYS A 106 -4.33 10.53 -3.67
CA LYS A 106 -4.65 10.74 -5.09
C LYS A 106 -3.44 10.43 -5.98
N ALA A 107 -2.26 10.91 -5.62
CA ALA A 107 -1.04 10.64 -6.38
C ALA A 107 -0.68 9.15 -6.40
N ALA A 108 -0.89 8.43 -5.29
CA ALA A 108 -0.72 6.99 -5.23
C ALA A 108 -1.69 6.27 -6.19
N LEU A 109 -2.96 6.66 -6.24
CA LEU A 109 -3.94 6.10 -7.18
C LEU A 109 -3.55 6.37 -8.64
N GLU A 110 -3.21 7.61 -8.97
CA GLU A 110 -2.80 8.00 -10.33
C GLU A 110 -1.49 7.34 -10.78
N TYR A 111 -0.59 7.03 -9.85
CA TYR A 111 0.59 6.23 -10.12
C TYR A 111 0.21 4.78 -10.46
N LEU A 112 -0.63 4.16 -9.64
CA LEU A 112 -1.02 2.75 -9.79
C LEU A 112 -1.87 2.48 -11.04
N LYS A 113 -2.72 3.44 -11.47
CA LYS A 113 -3.52 3.33 -12.70
C LYS A 113 -2.69 3.17 -13.98
N LYS A 114 -1.40 3.49 -13.95
CA LYS A 114 -0.49 3.31 -15.09
C LYS A 114 -0.14 1.85 -15.37
N PHE A 115 -0.39 0.96 -14.41
CA PHE A 115 -0.04 -0.44 -14.49
C PHE A 115 -1.27 -1.30 -14.82
N PRO A 116 -1.11 -2.35 -15.64
CA PRO A 116 -2.23 -3.23 -15.97
C PRO A 116 -2.69 -4.00 -14.73
N LYS A 117 -3.98 -4.39 -14.72
CA LYS A 117 -4.57 -5.16 -13.62
C LYS A 117 -3.77 -6.42 -13.29
N THR A 118 -3.20 -7.09 -14.29
CA THR A 118 -2.36 -8.29 -14.12
C THR A 118 -1.12 -8.03 -13.24
N VAL A 119 -0.48 -6.87 -13.37
CA VAL A 119 0.62 -6.44 -12.47
C VAL A 119 0.08 -6.15 -11.07
N LEU A 120 -1.08 -5.50 -10.98
CA LEU A 120 -1.70 -5.17 -9.69
C LEU A 120 -2.23 -6.39 -8.95
N THR A 121 -2.52 -7.52 -9.60
CA THR A 121 -3.00 -8.75 -8.94
C THR A 121 -1.92 -9.76 -8.62
N ASP A 122 -0.74 -9.62 -9.22
CA ASP A 122 0.41 -10.49 -8.99
C ASP A 122 1.34 -9.88 -7.91
N PRO A 123 1.56 -10.54 -6.75
CA PRO A 123 2.38 -9.99 -5.67
C PRO A 123 3.84 -9.73 -6.07
N GLN A 124 4.43 -10.62 -6.87
CA GLN A 124 5.84 -10.53 -7.25
C GLN A 124 6.05 -9.41 -8.25
N ARG A 125 5.18 -9.32 -9.26
CA ARG A 125 5.20 -8.24 -10.24
C ARG A 125 4.88 -6.91 -9.60
N PHE A 126 3.87 -6.84 -8.72
CA PHE A 126 3.58 -5.62 -7.96
C PHE A 126 4.80 -5.16 -7.15
N TYR A 127 5.46 -6.08 -6.45
CA TYR A 127 6.66 -5.73 -5.69
C TYR A 127 7.77 -5.18 -6.62
N LYS A 128 8.09 -5.89 -7.70
CA LYS A 128 9.23 -5.57 -8.58
C LYS A 128 8.99 -4.37 -9.50
N GLU A 129 7.84 -4.30 -10.14
CA GLU A 129 7.54 -3.31 -11.18
C GLU A 129 6.95 -2.01 -10.61
N VAL A 130 6.28 -2.09 -9.46
CA VAL A 130 5.49 -0.97 -8.91
C VAL A 130 6.07 -0.45 -7.60
N TYR A 131 6.26 -1.32 -6.61
CA TYR A 131 6.65 -0.87 -5.27
C TYR A 131 8.15 -0.57 -5.14
N GLU A 132 9.01 -1.52 -5.49
CA GLU A 132 10.46 -1.42 -5.35
C GLU A 132 11.06 -0.16 -6.03
N PRO A 133 10.64 0.24 -7.25
CA PRO A 133 11.19 1.42 -7.93
C PRO A 133 10.94 2.76 -7.24
N VAL A 134 9.94 2.84 -6.36
CA VAL A 134 9.55 4.08 -5.67
C VAL A 134 9.59 3.96 -4.15
N ARG A 135 9.96 2.79 -3.60
CA ARG A 135 9.93 2.48 -2.17
C ARG A 135 10.58 3.56 -1.30
N ASP A 136 11.81 3.93 -1.64
CA ASP A 136 12.64 4.85 -0.84
C ASP A 136 12.60 6.29 -1.38
N ARG A 137 11.88 6.53 -2.50
CA ARG A 137 11.80 7.82 -3.21
C ARG A 137 10.37 8.19 -3.59
N PHE A 138 9.39 7.79 -2.78
CA PHE A 138 7.97 7.98 -3.08
C PHE A 138 7.62 9.46 -3.26
N VAL A 139 8.06 10.32 -2.35
CA VAL A 139 7.81 11.77 -2.42
C VAL A 139 8.40 12.36 -3.71
N GLU A 140 9.63 11.99 -4.07
CA GLU A 140 10.29 12.49 -5.28
C GLU A 140 9.65 11.96 -6.57
N ARG A 141 9.37 10.67 -6.65
CA ARG A 141 8.97 10.00 -7.91
C ARG A 141 7.46 9.96 -8.14
N VAL A 142 6.66 10.07 -7.09
CA VAL A 142 5.19 9.94 -7.17
C VAL A 142 4.50 11.27 -6.86
N LEU A 143 4.91 11.97 -5.80
CA LEU A 143 4.27 13.24 -5.39
C LEU A 143 4.81 14.44 -6.18
N ARG A 144 6.13 14.60 -6.22
CA ARG A 144 6.81 15.68 -6.94
C ARG A 144 6.97 15.33 -8.42
N ARG A 145 5.87 15.30 -9.18
CA ARG A 145 5.99 15.32 -10.64
C ARG A 145 6.61 16.66 -11.05
N LYS A 146 7.86 16.64 -11.54
CA LYS A 146 8.21 17.60 -12.61
C LYS A 146 7.25 17.25 -13.76
N PRO A 147 6.55 18.23 -14.37
CA PRO A 147 5.82 17.95 -15.58
C PRO A 147 6.81 17.34 -16.55
N GLU A 148 6.58 16.09 -16.98
CA GLU A 148 7.19 15.61 -18.20
C GLU A 148 6.86 16.69 -19.23
N LYS A 149 7.90 17.36 -19.74
CA LYS A 149 7.75 18.17 -20.94
C LYS A 149 7.13 17.21 -21.93
N LYS A 150 5.85 17.37 -22.24
CA LYS A 150 5.33 16.89 -23.50
C LYS A 150 6.23 17.55 -24.53
N THR A 151 7.22 16.82 -25.03
CA THR A 151 7.74 17.08 -26.36
C THR A 151 6.50 16.96 -27.23
N MET A 152 5.86 18.10 -27.48
CA MET A 152 4.99 18.26 -28.63
C MET A 152 5.93 17.96 -29.79
N GLY A 153 5.92 16.70 -30.22
CA GLY A 153 6.65 16.24 -31.39
C GLY A 153 6.32 17.20 -32.51
N LEU A 154 7.38 17.66 -33.17
CA LEU A 154 7.39 18.50 -34.36
C LEU A 154 6.59 17.92 -35.55
N ASP A 155 5.87 16.82 -35.37
CA ASP A 155 5.07 16.12 -36.39
C ASP A 155 3.83 16.91 -36.84
N LYS A 156 3.45 17.99 -36.15
CA LYS A 156 2.37 18.87 -36.62
C LYS A 156 2.81 19.96 -37.60
N TRP A 157 4.10 20.08 -37.91
CA TRP A 157 4.62 21.15 -38.79
C TRP A 157 5.03 20.68 -40.19
N LEU A 158 5.12 19.37 -40.44
CA LEU A 158 5.44 18.81 -41.78
C LEU A 158 4.22 18.52 -42.66
N GLY A 159 3.00 18.82 -42.19
CA GLY A 159 1.79 18.77 -43.00
C GLY A 159 1.51 20.10 -43.69
N LYS A 160 2.37 20.52 -44.62
CA LYS A 160 2.06 21.47 -45.71
C LYS A 160 3.29 21.65 -46.60
N ARG A 161 3.38 20.86 -47.66
CA ARG A 161 3.60 21.29 -49.06
C ARG A 161 3.50 20.10 -49.98
#